data_AF-A0A3D5KB95-F1
#
_entry.id   AF-A0A3D5KB95-F1
#
_cell.length_a   1.000
_cell.length_b   1.000
_cell.length_c   1.000
_cell.angle_alpha   90.00
_cell.angle_beta   90.00
_cell.angle_gamma   90.00
#
_symmetry.space_group_name_H-M   'P 1'
#
loop_
_entity.id
_entity.type
_entity.pdbx_description
1 polymer ?
#
loop_
_entity_poly.entity_id
_entity_poly.type
_entity_poly.pdbx_seq_one_letter_code
_entity_poly.pdbx_strand_id
1 'polypeptide(L)' 'MSKLKERTLVTLKEEAAVDYPFSDDLPLVYLGELAKMPEHGIFIGQSGKCYFGYHLWNFRELREDEV' A
#
# COMPACT_ATOMS: atom_id res chain seq x y z
N MET A 1 8.39 -13.49 1.17
CA MET A 1 7.89 -12.23 1.76
C MET A 1 6.61 -12.53 2.51
N SER A 2 6.40 -11.97 3.70
CA SER A 2 5.13 -12.11 4.42
C SER A 2 4.03 -11.35 3.65
N LYS A 3 2.87 -11.97 3.46
CA LYS A 3 1.72 -11.29 2.83
C LYS A 3 1.19 -10.19 3.74
N LEU A 4 0.80 -9.05 3.15
CA LEU A 4 0.07 -8.00 3.86
C LEU A 4 -1.29 -8.54 4.32
N LYS A 5 -1.73 -8.14 5.51
CA LYS A 5 -3.06 -8.47 6.01
C LYS A 5 -4.06 -7.44 5.51
N GLU A 6 -5.28 -7.87 5.20
CA GLU A 6 -6.35 -6.95 4.84
C GLU A 6 -6.53 -5.88 5.92
N ARG A 7 -6.84 -4.66 5.48
CA ARG A 7 -7.05 -3.45 6.30
C ARG A 7 -5.81 -2.96 7.03
N THR A 8 -4.62 -3.46 6.70
CA THR A 8 -3.37 -2.89 7.17
C THR A 8 -3.15 -1.50 6.55
N LEU A 9 -2.74 -0.54 7.39
CA LEU A 9 -2.21 0.74 6.96
C LEU A 9 -0.77 0.55 6.47
N VAL A 10 -0.48 1.03 5.27
CA VAL A 10 0.82 0.90 4.63
C VAL A 10 1.36 2.25 4.19
N THR A 11 2.68 2.41 4.31
CA THR A 11 3.42 3.56 3.78
C THR A 11 4.61 3.10 2.93
N LEU A 12 5.22 4.03 2.22
CA LEU A 12 6.48 3.81 1.52
C LEU A 12 7.65 3.91 2.51
N LYS A 13 8.66 3.06 2.34
CA LYS A 13 9.97 3.31 2.94
C LYS A 13 10.53 4.61 2.37
N GLU A 14 11.24 5.38 3.19
CA GLU A 14 11.77 6.72 2.85
C GLU A 14 12.57 6.73 1.54
N GLU A 15 13.31 5.67 1.25
CA GLU A 15 14.11 5.49 0.02
C GLU A 15 13.27 5.25 -1.25
N ALA A 16 11.98 4.94 -1.09
CA ALA A 16 11.05 4.56 -2.15
C ALA A 16 9.94 5.58 -2.39
N ALA A 17 9.97 6.73 -1.71
CA ALA A 17 9.12 7.88 -2.00
C ALA A 17 9.53 8.56 -3.33
N VAL A 18 9.69 7.76 -4.39
CA VAL A 18 9.70 8.22 -5.78
C VAL A 18 8.31 8.82 -6.08
N ASP A 19 8.21 9.68 -7.11
CA ASP A 19 6.98 10.31 -7.65
C ASP A 19 5.95 9.27 -8.12
N TYR A 20 5.45 8.44 -7.21
CA TYR A 20 4.29 7.62 -7.45
C TYR A 20 3.05 8.53 -7.46
N PRO A 21 2.07 8.25 -8.33
CA PRO A 21 0.85 9.06 -8.44
C PRO A 21 -0.03 9.02 -7.17
N PHE A 22 0.33 8.19 -6.17
CA PHE A 22 -0.33 8.07 -4.88
C PHE A 22 0.54 8.57 -3.71
N SER A 23 1.74 9.11 -3.94
CA SER A 23 2.64 9.55 -2.86
C SER A 23 2.00 10.62 -1.97
N ASP A 24 1.23 11.54 -2.56
CA ASP A 24 0.47 12.56 -1.83
C ASP A 24 -0.79 12.02 -1.12
N ASP A 25 -1.11 10.73 -1.32
CA ASP A 25 -2.31 10.08 -0.78
C ASP A 25 -2.00 8.99 0.26
N LEU A 26 -0.75 8.92 0.71
CA LEU A 26 -0.27 8.03 1.76
C LEU A 26 -0.78 8.46 3.16
N PRO A 27 -0.86 7.53 4.14
CA PRO A 27 -0.73 6.09 3.99
C PRO A 27 -1.94 5.49 3.29
N LEU A 28 -1.74 4.32 2.68
CA LEU A 28 -2.80 3.59 2.02
C LEU A 28 -3.35 2.51 2.95
N VAL A 29 -4.62 2.14 2.77
CA VAL A 29 -5.22 0.94 3.36
C VAL A 29 -5.16 -0.18 2.34
N TYR A 30 -4.49 -1.28 2.66
CA TYR A 30 -4.48 -2.47 1.80
C TYR A 30 -5.80 -3.24 1.93
N LEU A 31 -6.46 -3.52 0.81
CA LEU A 31 -7.75 -4.22 0.79
C LEU A 31 -7.66 -5.70 0.39
N GLY A 32 -6.54 -6.14 -0.17
CA GLY A 32 -6.38 -7.51 -0.66
C GLY A 32 -5.75 -7.58 -2.05
N GLU A 33 -5.61 -8.80 -2.57
CA GLU A 33 -5.07 -9.06 -3.91
C GLU A 33 -6.19 -9.03 -4.97
N LEU A 34 -5.85 -8.62 -6.20
CA LEU A 34 -6.71 -8.82 -7.35
C LEU A 34 -6.89 -10.32 -7.61
N ALA A 35 -8.14 -10.73 -7.81
CA ALA A 35 -8.46 -12.15 -8.05
C ALA A 35 -7.68 -12.68 -9.26
N LYS A 36 -7.01 -13.82 -9.08
CA LYS A 36 -6.14 -14.47 -10.08
C LYS A 36 -4.87 -13.69 -10.47
N MET A 37 -4.54 -12.62 -9.75
CA MET A 37 -3.31 -11.84 -9.94
C MET A 37 -2.54 -11.76 -8.61
N PRO A 38 -1.83 -12.81 -8.21
CA PRO A 38 -1.07 -12.80 -6.97
C PRO A 38 -0.08 -11.63 -6.94
N GLU A 39 0.18 -11.09 -5.75
CA GLU A 39 1.06 -9.93 -5.51
C GLU A 39 0.54 -8.57 -6.05
N HIS A 40 -0.60 -8.55 -6.73
CA HIS A 40 -1.22 -7.30 -7.17
C HIS A 40 -2.25 -6.84 -6.15
N GLY A 41 -1.91 -5.81 -5.39
CA GLY A 41 -2.78 -5.31 -4.32
C GLY A 41 -3.79 -4.27 -4.79
N ILE A 42 -4.90 -4.19 -4.05
CA ILE A 42 -5.86 -3.08 -4.08
C ILE A 42 -5.63 -2.22 -2.83
N PHE A 43 -5.62 -0.91 -3.00
CA PHE A 43 -5.37 0.06 -1.93
C PHE A 43 -6.37 1.21 -1.98
N ILE A 44 -6.62 1.82 -0.83
CA ILE A 44 -7.35 3.08 -0.73
C ILE A 44 -6.46 4.11 -0.06
N GLY A 45 -6.22 5.24 -0.71
CA GLY A 45 -5.50 6.37 -0.10
C GLY A 45 -6.39 7.23 0.80
N GLN A 46 -5.78 8.16 1.52
CA GLN A 46 -6.50 9.04 2.46
C GLN A 46 -7.65 9.82 1.81
N SER A 47 -7.52 10.17 0.54
CA SER A 47 -8.52 10.88 -0.25
C SER A 47 -9.74 10.01 -0.61
N GLY A 48 -9.69 8.71 -0.33
CA GLY A 48 -10.70 7.73 -0.73
C GLY A 48 -10.53 7.22 -2.17
N LYS A 49 -9.48 7.66 -2.88
CA LYS A 49 -9.14 7.11 -4.20
C LYS A 49 -8.64 5.68 -4.07
N CYS A 50 -9.08 4.83 -4.98
CA CYS A 50 -8.61 3.45 -5.09
C CYS A 50 -7.40 3.37 -6.02
N TYR A 51 -6.38 2.62 -5.61
CA TYR A 51 -5.17 2.33 -6.36
C TYR A 51 -5.00 0.81 -6.52
N PHE A 52 -4.43 0.37 -7.64
CA PHE A 52 -4.12 -1.03 -7.91
C PHE A 52 -2.87 -1.12 -8.80
N GLY A 53 -2.04 -2.13 -8.63
CA GLY A 53 -0.79 -2.23 -9.39
C GLY A 53 0.05 -3.48 -9.11
N TYR A 54 1.11 -3.63 -9.91
CA TYR A 54 2.11 -4.69 -9.81
C TYR A 54 3.28 -4.27 -8.91
N HIS A 55 3.86 -5.23 -8.18
CA HIS A 55 5.03 -5.05 -7.32
C HIS A 55 4.92 -3.92 -6.31
N LEU A 56 4.37 -4.28 -5.15
CA LEU A 56 4.35 -3.50 -3.92
C LEU A 56 5.74 -3.41 -3.27
N TRP A 57 6.77 -3.14 -4.07
CA TRP A 57 8.12 -3.04 -3.55
C TRP A 57 8.23 -1.80 -2.67
N ASN A 58 8.90 -1.97 -1.54
CA ASN A 58 9.19 -0.93 -0.56
C ASN A 58 8.01 -0.37 0.24
N PHE A 59 6.86 -1.04 0.25
CA PHE A 59 5.82 -0.75 1.23
C PHE A 59 6.16 -1.39 2.57
N ARG A 60 5.74 -0.75 3.65
CA ARG A 60 5.78 -1.29 5.01
C ARG A 60 4.47 -1.05 5.72
N GLU A 61 4.06 -2.02 6.53
CA GLU A 61 3.01 -1.85 7.53
C GLU A 61 3.47 -0.79 8.55
N LEU A 62 2.57 0.12 8.91
CA LEU A 62 2.81 1.06 10.00
C LEU A 62 2.78 0.33 11.33
N ARG A 63 3.71 0.67 12.22
CA ARG A 63 3.66 0.22 13.61
C ARG A 63 2.61 1.05 14.36
N GLU A 64 2.14 0.54 15.50
CA GLU A 64 1.14 1.24 16.33
C GLU A 64 1.59 2.65 16.76
N ASP A 65 2.91 2.88 16.92
CA ASP A 65 3.50 4.19 17.24
C ASP A 65 3.55 5.16 16.05
N GLU A 66 3.18 4.71 14.85
CA GLU A 66 3.25 5.46 13.59
C GLU A 66 1.87 5.68 12.94
N VAL A 67 0.78 5.24 13.58
CA VAL A 67 -0.61 5.39 13.12
C VAL A 67 -1.23 6.69 13.64
#